data_AF-A0A7V3YLW2-F1
#
_entry.id   AF-A0A7V3YLW2-F1
#
_cell.length_a   1.000
_cell.length_b   1.000
_cell.length_c   1.000
_cell.angle_alpha   90.00
_cell.angle_beta   90.00
_cell.angle_gamma   90.00
#
_symmetry.space_group_name_H-M   'P 1'
#
loop_
_entity.id
_entity.type
_entity.pdbx_description
1 polymer ?
#
loop_
_entity_poly.entity_id
_entity_poly.type
_entity_poly.pdbx_seq_one_letter_code
_entity_poly.pdbx_strand_id
1 'polypeptide(L)'
;EPIIYTFEGNFLVNLADKDNLRYLKAVISVALSNQKAEDELRKKSVEIRDAIIMILSAQTSEDLATPEGKERLKSLIAERINGMLTQGEVESVYFLDFVMQ
;
A
#
# COMPACT_ATOMS: atom_id res chain seq x y z
N GLU A 1 -11.42 -11.07 -15.65
CA GLU A 1 -10.33 -11.37 -14.68
C GLU A 1 -9.97 -10.09 -13.96
N PRO A 2 -9.55 -10.15 -12.68
CA PRO A 2 -9.15 -8.95 -11.97
C PRO A 2 -7.91 -8.32 -12.62
N ILE A 3 -7.91 -6.99 -12.76
CA ILE A 3 -6.77 -6.26 -13.31
C ILE A 3 -5.82 -5.97 -12.15
N ILE A 4 -4.67 -6.64 -12.15
CA ILE A 4 -3.69 -6.56 -11.06
C ILE A 4 -2.55 -5.64 -11.47
N TYR A 5 -2.29 -4.62 -10.65
CA TYR A 5 -1.09 -3.81 -10.74
C TYR A 5 -0.17 -4.08 -9.54
N THR A 6 1.08 -4.45 -9.81
CA THR A 6 2.12 -4.62 -8.79
C THR A 6 3.07 -3.43 -8.86
N PHE A 7 3.28 -2.77 -7.73
CA PHE A 7 4.22 -1.66 -7.65
C PHE A 7 5.66 -2.15 -7.83
N GLU A 8 6.47 -1.40 -8.57
CA GLU A 8 7.85 -1.79 -8.85
C GLU A 8 8.73 -1.72 -7.59
N GLY A 9 9.48 -2.78 -7.31
CA GLY A 9 10.39 -2.84 -6.17
C GLY A 9 9.73 -2.84 -4.79
N ASN A 10 10.52 -3.09 -3.76
CA ASN A 10 10.00 -3.20 -2.39
C ASN A 10 9.75 -1.82 -1.78
N PHE A 11 8.70 -1.71 -0.99
CA PHE A 11 8.56 -0.65 0.01
C PHE A 11 9.49 -1.00 1.18
N LEU A 12 10.40 -0.09 1.51
CA LEU A 12 11.28 -0.20 2.67
C LEU A 12 11.16 1.11 3.45
N VAL A 13 10.53 1.04 4.63
CA VAL A 13 10.25 2.24 5.44
C VAL A 13 10.65 2.00 6.89
N ASN A 14 10.97 3.09 7.59
CA ASN A 14 11.05 3.06 9.05
C ASN A 14 9.64 3.20 9.63
N LEU A 15 9.32 2.40 10.64
CA LEU A 15 8.06 2.48 11.36
C LEU A 15 8.13 3.56 12.46
N ALA A 16 6.97 4.01 12.92
CA ALA A 16 6.80 5.06 13.92
C ALA A 16 7.02 4.58 15.37
N ASP A 17 7.57 3.39 15.56
CA ASP A 17 7.93 2.83 16.87
C ASP A 17 8.82 3.80 17.66
N LYS A 18 8.47 4.06 18.93
CA LYS A 18 9.17 5.02 19.79
C LYS A 18 10.42 4.45 20.45
N ASP A 19 10.37 3.17 20.79
CA ASP A 19 11.35 2.55 21.69
C ASP A 19 12.55 1.98 20.94
N ASN A 20 12.35 1.54 19.69
CA ASN A 20 13.39 0.96 18.85
C ASN A 20 13.15 1.31 17.39
N LEU A 21 14.23 1.51 16.63
CA LEU A 21 14.15 1.65 15.19
C LEU A 21 13.73 0.30 14.60
N ARG A 22 12.53 0.27 14.02
CA ARG A 22 12.02 -0.87 13.25
C ARG A 22 11.77 -0.46 11.82
N TYR A 23 11.89 -1.42 10.92
CA TYR A 23 11.61 -1.19 9.51
C TYR A 23 10.70 -2.27 8.93
N LEU A 24 9.88 -1.85 7.97
CA LEU A 24 8.98 -2.71 7.22
C LEU A 24 9.50 -2.85 5.80
N LYS A 25 9.68 -4.10 5.37
CA LYS A 25 9.81 -4.47 3.97
C LYS A 25 8.47 -5.04 3.49
N ALA A 26 7.90 -4.43 2.45
CA ALA A 26 6.65 -4.91 1.84
C ALA A 26 6.71 -4.91 0.31
N VAL A 27 6.01 -5.86 -0.31
CA VAL A 27 5.69 -5.85 -1.74
C VAL A 27 4.17 -5.74 -1.84
N ILE A 28 3.69 -4.76 -2.62
CA ILE A 28 2.27 -4.40 -2.65
C ILE A 28 1.74 -4.51 -4.07
N SER A 29 0.56 -5.11 -4.20
CA SER A 29 -0.22 -5.14 -5.44
C SER A 29 -1.65 -4.68 -5.15
N VAL A 30 -2.34 -4.19 -6.17
CA VAL A 30 -3.74 -3.78 -6.09
C VAL A 30 -4.56 -4.43 -7.20
N ALA A 31 -5.79 -4.83 -6.88
CA ALA A 31 -6.81 -5.13 -7.88
C ALA A 31 -7.57 -3.87 -8.24
N LEU A 32 -7.76 -3.65 -9.54
CA LEU A 32 -8.40 -2.47 -10.11
C LEU A 32 -9.69 -2.85 -10.82
N SER A 33 -10.67 -1.97 -10.73
CA SER A 33 -12.00 -2.19 -11.31
C SER A 33 -12.01 -2.29 -12.84
N ASN A 34 -11.06 -1.64 -13.53
CA ASN A 34 -11.01 -1.60 -15.00
C ASN A 34 -9.63 -1.14 -15.54
N GLN A 35 -9.43 -1.28 -16.86
CA GLN A 35 -8.17 -0.96 -17.53
C GLN A 35 -7.80 0.53 -17.46
N LYS A 36 -8.80 1.44 -17.48
CA LYS A 36 -8.54 2.88 -17.41
C LYS A 36 -7.98 3.28 -16.04
N ALA A 37 -8.41 2.62 -14.98
CA ALA A 37 -7.84 2.80 -13.64
C ALA A 37 -6.38 2.35 -13.60
N GLU A 38 -6.01 1.26 -14.28
CA GLU A 38 -4.62 0.82 -14.39
C GLU A 38 -3.75 1.83 -15.16
N ASP A 39 -4.25 2.32 -16.29
CA ASP A 39 -3.54 3.31 -17.10
C ASP A 39 -3.34 4.63 -16.34
N GLU A 40 -4.34 5.06 -15.57
CA GLU A 40 -4.24 6.24 -14.69
C GLU A 40 -3.26 6.00 -13.54
N LEU A 41 -3.35 4.86 -12.86
CA LEU A 41 -2.46 4.49 -11.76
C LEU A 41 -1.01 4.44 -12.24
N ARG A 42 -0.73 3.85 -13.41
CA ARG A 42 0.61 3.82 -14.02
C ARG A 42 1.18 5.22 -14.20
N LYS A 43 0.37 6.17 -14.69
CA LYS A 43 0.77 7.58 -14.87
C LYS A 43 1.03 8.31 -13.55
N LYS A 44 0.32 7.93 -12.48
CA LYS A 44 0.42 8.51 -11.13
C LYS A 44 1.25 7.65 -10.17
N SER A 45 2.00 6.68 -10.69
CA SER A 45 2.61 5.61 -9.90
C SER A 45 3.63 6.15 -8.89
N VAL A 46 4.32 7.24 -9.23
CA VAL A 46 5.30 7.90 -8.36
C VAL A 46 4.61 8.56 -7.16
N GLU A 47 3.57 9.34 -7.41
CA GLU A 47 2.79 10.04 -6.37
C GLU A 47 2.04 9.06 -5.47
N ILE A 48 1.50 7.98 -6.07
CA ILE A 48 0.83 6.93 -5.32
C ILE A 48 1.84 6.17 -4.45
N ARG A 49 3.03 5.85 -4.99
CA ARG A 49 4.08 5.18 -4.21
C ARG A 49 4.50 6.03 -3.02
N ASP A 50 4.69 7.33 -3.21
CA ASP A 50 4.99 8.27 -2.11
C ASP A 50 3.89 8.28 -1.04
N ALA A 51 2.62 8.36 -1.46
CA ALA A 51 1.50 8.31 -0.54
C ALA A 51 1.45 7.01 0.29
N ILE A 52 1.75 5.86 -0.33
CA ILE A 52 1.84 4.57 0.36
C ILE A 52 3.01 4.59 1.36
N ILE A 53 4.19 5.10 0.97
CA ILE A 53 5.35 5.21 1.87
C ILE A 53 4.99 6.04 3.11
N MET A 54 4.28 7.16 2.95
CA MET A 54 3.84 8.00 4.06
C MET A 54 2.87 7.26 5.00
N ILE A 55 1.93 6.48 4.45
CA ILE A 55 1.02 5.67 5.26
C ILE A 55 1.80 4.61 6.05
N LEU A 56 2.69 3.87 5.39
CA LEU A 56 3.48 2.80 6.02
C LEU A 56 4.39 3.35 7.11
N SER A 57 5.04 4.50 6.87
CA SER A 57 5.96 5.13 7.84
C SER A 57 5.25 5.67 9.08
N ALA A 58 3.94 5.90 9.00
CA ALA A 58 3.13 6.34 10.12
C ALA A 58 2.63 5.19 11.01
N GLN A 59 2.83 3.93 10.60
CA GLN A 59 2.39 2.77 11.37
C GLN A 59 3.43 2.38 12.42
N THR A 60 2.98 1.75 13.51
CA THR A 60 3.86 1.08 14.47
C THR A 60 3.88 -0.43 14.24
N SER A 61 4.92 -1.12 14.73
CA SER A 61 4.98 -2.58 14.65
C SER A 61 3.86 -3.27 15.44
N GLU A 62 3.38 -2.65 16.53
CA GLU A 62 2.24 -3.14 17.31
C GLU A 62 0.95 -3.11 16.49
N ASP A 63 0.68 -2.01 15.79
CA ASP A 63 -0.48 -1.87 14.91
C ASP A 63 -0.49 -2.92 13.78
N LEU A 64 0.69 -3.39 13.35
CA LEU A 64 0.86 -4.30 12.22
C LEU A 64 1.08 -5.76 12.61
N ALA A 65 1.09 -6.05 13.92
CA ALA A 65 1.35 -7.40 14.44
C ALA A 65 0.19 -8.37 14.18
N THR A 66 -1.04 -7.88 14.06
CA THR A 66 -2.24 -8.72 13.91
C THR A 66 -2.81 -8.73 12.48
N PRO A 67 -3.57 -9.76 12.10
CA PRO A 67 -4.30 -9.77 10.84
C PRO A 67 -5.22 -8.55 10.67
N GLU A 68 -5.93 -8.16 11.73
CA GLU A 68 -6.87 -7.03 11.71
C GLU A 68 -6.14 -5.71 11.44
N GLY A 69 -4.94 -5.54 12.02
CA GLY A 69 -4.08 -4.39 11.78
C GLY A 69 -3.62 -4.31 10.32
N LYS A 70 -3.26 -5.45 9.73
CA LYS A 70 -2.90 -5.54 8.30
C LYS A 70 -4.09 -5.26 7.39
N GLU A 71 -5.28 -5.73 7.71
CA GLU A 71 -6.50 -5.41 6.96
C GLU A 71 -6.83 -3.91 7.05
N ARG A 72 -6.68 -3.30 8.23
CA ARG A 72 -6.83 -1.85 8.38
C ARG A 72 -5.85 -1.08 7.50
N LEU A 73 -4.58 -1.51 7.47
CA LEU A 73 -3.56 -0.90 6.62
C LEU A 73 -3.92 -1.01 5.13
N LYS A 74 -4.42 -2.16 4.68
CA LYS A 74 -4.92 -2.33 3.30
C LYS A 74 -6.04 -1.36 2.99
N SER A 75 -7.01 -1.18 3.90
CA SER A 75 -8.10 -0.23 3.72
C SER A 75 -7.60 1.21 3.60
N LEU A 76 -6.66 1.63 4.46
CA LEU A 76 -6.05 2.98 4.41
C LEU A 76 -5.33 3.22 3.07
N ILE A 77 -4.59 2.22 2.59
CA ILE A 77 -3.91 2.30 1.29
C ILE A 77 -4.95 2.40 0.16
N ALA A 78 -5.98 1.56 0.15
CA ALA A 78 -7.03 1.58 -0.87
C ALA A 78 -7.75 2.93 -0.91
N GLU A 79 -8.18 3.44 0.25
CA GLU A 79 -8.86 4.74 0.38
C GLU A 79 -7.98 5.87 -0.14
N ARG A 80 -6.69 5.88 0.22
CA ARG A 80 -5.76 6.90 -0.25
C ARG A 80 -5.58 6.87 -1.76
N ILE A 81 -5.43 5.68 -2.35
CA ILE A 81 -5.30 5.54 -3.81
C ILE A 81 -6.61 5.96 -4.49
N ASN A 82 -7.76 5.55 -3.97
CA ASN A 82 -9.07 5.90 -4.54
C ASN A 82 -9.35 7.40 -4.52
N GLY A 83 -8.88 8.12 -3.51
CA GLY A 83 -8.90 9.59 -3.49
C GLY A 83 -8.04 10.25 -4.57
N MET A 84 -7.12 9.50 -5.21
CA MET A 84 -6.22 9.98 -6.26
C MET A 84 -6.66 9.53 -7.67
N LEU A 85 -7.54 8.54 -7.78
CA LEU A 85 -8.04 8.01 -9.06
C LEU A 85 -9.37 8.67 -9.45
N THR A 86 -9.62 8.76 -10.76
CA THR A 86 -10.85 9.32 -11.33
C THR A 86 -11.47 8.43 -12.40
N GLN A 87 -10.73 7.45 -12.92
CA GLN A 87 -11.17 6.55 -14.01
C GLN A 87 -11.55 5.15 -13.52
N GLY A 88 -11.68 4.97 -12.20
CA GLY A 88 -12.05 3.73 -11.54
C GLY A 88 -11.47 3.69 -10.13
N GLU A 89 -11.39 2.49 -9.55
CA GLU A 89 -10.99 2.32 -8.16
C GLU A 89 -10.13 1.07 -7.94
N VAL A 90 -9.39 1.10 -6.83
CA VAL A 90 -8.79 -0.04 -6.16
C VAL A 90 -9.88 -0.78 -5.39
N GLU A 91 -10.13 -2.02 -5.79
CA GLU A 91 -11.08 -2.92 -5.14
C GLU A 91 -10.43 -3.68 -3.97
N SER A 92 -9.13 -3.94 -4.06
CA SER A 92 -8.39 -4.71 -3.05
C SER A 92 -6.90 -4.41 -3.08
N VAL A 93 -6.26 -4.51 -1.91
CA VAL A 93 -4.81 -4.38 -1.72
C VAL A 93 -4.25 -5.71 -1.22
N TYR A 94 -3.14 -6.14 -1.80
CA TYR A 94 -2.46 -7.39 -1.48
C TYR A 94 -1.03 -7.11 -1.03
N PHE A 95 -0.61 -7.78 0.03
CA PHE A 95 0.80 -7.84 0.44
C PHE A 95 1.37 -9.16 -0.06
N LEU A 96 2.33 -9.10 -0.99
CA LEU A 96 3.05 -10.27 -1.50
C LEU A 96 4.27 -10.60 -0.64
N ASP A 97 4.84 -9.59 0.01
CA ASP A 97 5.86 -9.69 1.05
C ASP A 97 5.49 -8.70 2.16
N PHE A 98 5.71 -9.08 3.43
CA PHE A 98 5.42 -8.24 4.59
C PHE A 98 6.25 -8.71 5.79
N VAL A 99 7.45 -8.15 5.93
CA VAL A 99 8.42 -8.52 6.96
C VAL A 99 8.79 -7.29 7.77
N MET A 100 8.61 -7.37 9.09
CA MET A 100 9.08 -6.38 10.05
C MET A 100 10.42 -6.85 10.65
N GLN A 101 11.37 -5.94 10.78
CA GLN A 101 12.71 -6.18 11.34
C GLN A 101 13.03 -5.20 12.46
#